data_AF-A0A954YK13-F1
#
_entry.id   AF-A0A954YK13-F1
#
_cell.length_a   1.000
_cell.length_b   1.000
_cell.length_c   1.000
_cell.angle_alpha   90.00
_cell.angle_beta   90.00
_cell.angle_gamma   90.00
#
_symmetry.space_group_name_H-M   'P 1'
#
loop_
_entity.id
_entity.type
_entity.pdbx_description
1 polymer ?
#
loop_
_entity_poly.entity_id
_entity_poly.type
_entity_poly.pdbx_seq_one_letter_code
_entity_poly.pdbx_strand_id
1 'polypeptide(L)'
;MKCQQLAQQIEAKYPDATPQEVARLCLLLSTQNDDLTALADPAQLDEAWKKTSLRLQHATDQHAAMTDELEQLASSDPRAFSQDQIWVLVRAIKVQSQVLEMYVGEAALDV
;
A
#
# COMPACT_ATOMS: atom_id res chain seq x y z
N MET A 1 -19.55 4.53 10.72
CA MET A 1 -20.17 3.73 9.63
C MET A 1 -19.75 2.27 9.80
N LYS A 2 -20.59 1.28 9.46
CA LYS A 2 -20.18 -0.15 9.45
C LYS A 2 -19.44 -0.50 8.15
N CYS A 3 -18.56 -1.50 8.19
CA CYS A 3 -17.80 -1.96 7.01
C CYS A 3 -18.70 -2.31 5.80
N GLN A 4 -19.83 -2.96 6.03
CA GLN A 4 -20.78 -3.28 4.96
C GLN A 4 -21.36 -2.02 4.27
N GLN A 5 -21.58 -0.95 5.04
CA GLN A 5 -22.07 0.32 4.49
C GLN A 5 -20.98 1.03 3.68
N LEU A 6 -19.72 0.93 4.11
CA LEU A 6 -18.57 1.43 3.35
C LEU A 6 -18.46 0.72 2.01
N ALA A 7 -18.53 -0.62 2.00
CA ALA A 7 -18.49 -1.42 0.78
C ALA A 7 -19.60 -1.03 -0.20
N GLN A 8 -20.85 -0.90 0.29
CA GLN A 8 -21.98 -0.47 -0.54
C GLN A 8 -21.78 0.93 -1.13
N GLN A 9 -21.24 1.88 -0.36
CA GLN A 9 -20.97 3.22 -0.86
C GLN A 9 -19.86 3.23 -1.91
N ILE A 10 -18.83 2.39 -1.74
CA ILE A 10 -17.75 2.23 -2.72
C ILE A 10 -18.30 1.62 -4.01
N GLU A 11 -19.07 0.52 -3.92
CA GLU A 11 -19.68 -0.15 -5.09
C GLU A 11 -20.63 0.78 -5.85
N ALA A 12 -21.44 1.57 -5.14
CA ALA A 12 -22.35 2.53 -5.78
C ALA A 12 -21.60 3.64 -6.53
N LYS A 13 -20.40 4.00 -6.07
CA LYS A 13 -19.61 5.10 -6.62
C LYS A 13 -18.65 4.65 -7.73
N TYR A 14 -18.11 3.45 -7.61
CA TYR A 14 -17.22 2.81 -8.57
C TYR A 14 -17.81 1.47 -9.00
N PRO A 15 -18.83 1.49 -9.89
CA PRO A 15 -19.54 0.28 -10.30
C PRO A 15 -18.66 -0.71 -11.06
N ASP A 16 -17.55 -0.25 -11.64
CA ASP A 16 -16.57 -1.08 -12.35
C ASP A 16 -15.51 -1.69 -11.42
N ALA A 17 -15.52 -1.35 -10.12
CA ALA A 17 -14.56 -1.90 -9.16
C ALA A 17 -14.80 -3.39 -8.94
N THR A 18 -13.73 -4.17 -9.00
CA THR A 18 -13.77 -5.60 -8.67
C THR A 18 -14.03 -5.80 -7.17
N PRO A 19 -14.63 -6.94 -6.77
CA PRO A 19 -14.83 -7.24 -5.34
C PRO A 19 -13.54 -7.21 -4.51
N GLN A 20 -12.40 -7.56 -5.12
CA GLN A 20 -11.10 -7.48 -4.47
C GLN A 20 -10.66 -6.04 -4.21
N GLU A 21 -10.90 -5.12 -5.15
CA GLU A 21 -10.60 -3.69 -4.96
C GLU A 21 -11.48 -3.09 -3.86
N VAL A 22 -12.79 -3.39 -3.88
CA VAL A 22 -13.73 -2.93 -2.84
C VAL A 22 -13.28 -3.39 -1.46
N ALA A 23 -12.97 -4.69 -1.31
CA ALA A 23 -12.52 -5.26 -0.03
C ALA A 23 -11.18 -4.65 0.43
N ARG A 24 -10.21 -4.53 -0.49
CA ARG A 24 -8.91 -3.92 -0.22
C ARG A 24 -9.06 -2.49 0.27
N LEU A 25 -9.93 -1.71 -0.37
CA LEU A 25 -10.12 -0.31 -0.01
C LEU A 25 -10.92 -0.13 1.27
N CYS A 26 -11.88 -1.02 1.56
CA CYS A 26 -12.51 -1.07 2.87
C CYS A 26 -11.46 -1.28 3.99
N LEU A 27 -10.54 -2.23 3.79
CA LEU A 27 -9.45 -2.47 4.72
C LEU A 27 -8.55 -1.23 4.86
N LEU A 28 -8.00 -0.71 3.76
CA LEU A 28 -7.08 0.43 3.79
C LEU A 28 -7.70 1.71 4.38
N LEU A 29 -8.98 1.97 4.10
CA LEU A 29 -9.69 3.11 4.68
C LEU A 29 -9.94 2.90 6.17
N SER A 30 -10.20 1.66 6.61
CA SER A 30 -10.37 1.32 8.03
C SER A 30 -9.07 1.31 8.83
N THR A 31 -7.93 0.99 8.22
CA THR A 31 -6.64 1.06 8.90
C THR A 31 -6.11 2.48 9.01
N GLN A 32 -6.49 3.39 8.10
CA GLN A 32 -6.03 4.78 8.10
C GLN A 32 -6.96 5.77 8.80
N ASN A 33 -8.18 5.35 9.16
CA ASN A 33 -9.16 6.20 9.83
C ASN A 33 -9.71 5.48 11.06
N ASP A 34 -9.36 5.96 12.24
CA ASP A 34 -9.91 5.47 13.52
C ASP A 34 -11.43 5.62 13.60
N ASP A 35 -11.99 6.61 12.90
CA ASP A 35 -13.42 6.87 12.82
C ASP A 35 -13.96 6.84 11.38
N LEU A 36 -14.62 5.74 11.05
CA LEU A 36 -15.30 5.54 9.77
C LEU A 36 -16.57 6.38 9.59
N THR A 37 -17.03 7.14 10.60
CA THR A 37 -18.22 8.00 10.46
C THR A 37 -17.95 9.24 9.61
N ALA A 38 -16.72 9.76 9.59
CA ALA A 38 -16.31 10.87 8.73
C ALA A 38 -16.46 10.51 7.23
N LEU A 39 -16.23 9.24 6.89
CA LEU A 39 -16.36 8.72 5.52
C LEU A 39 -17.81 8.53 5.06
N ALA A 40 -18.81 8.89 5.88
CA ALA A 40 -20.20 8.90 5.44
C ALA A 40 -20.52 10.07 4.48
N ASP A 41 -19.67 11.10 4.45
CA ASP A 41 -19.73 12.18 3.48
C ASP A 41 -19.14 11.71 2.13
N PRO A 42 -19.92 11.71 1.02
CA PRO A 42 -19.46 11.28 -0.29
C PRO A 42 -18.24 12.03 -0.82
N ALA A 43 -18.05 13.28 -0.41
CA ALA A 43 -16.89 14.10 -0.78
C ALA A 43 -15.63 13.64 -0.03
N GLN A 44 -15.74 13.44 1.28
CA GLN A 44 -14.64 12.92 2.09
C GLN A 44 -14.25 11.50 1.68
N LEU A 45 -15.25 10.67 1.34
CA LEU A 45 -14.99 9.33 0.79
C LEU A 45 -14.24 9.41 -0.55
N ASP A 46 -14.54 10.38 -1.42
CA ASP A 46 -13.80 10.59 -2.68
C ASP A 46 -12.33 10.91 -2.44
N GLU A 47 -12.08 11.83 -1.53
CA GLU A 47 -10.75 12.31 -1.22
C GLU A 47 -9.92 11.20 -0.56
N ALA A 48 -10.49 10.55 0.45
CA ALA A 48 -9.86 9.44 1.14
C ALA A 48 -9.56 8.29 0.17
N TRP A 49 -10.47 7.99 -0.75
CA TRP A 49 -10.27 7.00 -1.80
C TRP A 49 -9.11 7.36 -2.72
N LYS A 50 -9.13 8.55 -3.35
CA LYS A 50 -8.09 8.99 -4.27
C LYS A 50 -6.71 8.96 -3.60
N LYS A 51 -6.64 9.45 -2.37
CA LYS A 51 -5.41 9.44 -1.58
C LYS A 51 -4.91 8.03 -1.29
N THR A 52 -5.80 7.13 -0.89
CA THR A 52 -5.47 5.73 -0.58
C THR A 52 -5.02 4.97 -1.82
N SER A 53 -5.73 5.14 -2.93
CA SER A 53 -5.39 4.53 -4.21
C SER A 53 -4.06 5.02 -4.76
N LEU A 54 -3.79 6.34 -4.70
CA LEU A 54 -2.49 6.91 -5.08
C LEU A 54 -1.33 6.38 -4.23
N ARG A 55 -1.53 6.28 -2.90
CA ARG A 55 -0.52 5.70 -2.00
C ARG A 55 -0.22 4.25 -2.33
N LEU A 56 -1.26 3.45 -2.55
CA LEU A 56 -1.13 2.05 -2.92
C LEU A 56 -0.40 1.88 -4.25
N GLN A 57 -0.78 2.67 -5.26
CA GLN A 57 -0.12 2.66 -6.57
C GLN A 57 1.37 2.98 -6.43
N HIS A 58 1.69 4.06 -5.74
CA HIS A 58 3.07 4.47 -5.51
C HIS A 58 3.90 3.41 -4.78
N ALA A 59 3.36 2.78 -3.74
CA ALA A 59 4.06 1.70 -3.04
C ALA A 59 4.24 0.45 -3.91
N THR A 60 3.25 0.15 -4.76
CA THR A 60 3.32 -0.96 -5.72
C THR A 60 4.40 -0.70 -6.78
N ASP A 61 4.48 0.53 -7.30
CA ASP A 61 5.49 0.94 -8.26
C ASP A 61 6.90 0.87 -7.64
N GLN A 62 7.06 1.32 -6.40
CA GLN A 62 8.33 1.18 -5.67
C GLN A 62 8.71 -0.29 -5.46
N HIS A 63 7.75 -1.15 -5.11
CA HIS A 63 7.99 -2.57 -4.96
C HIS A 63 8.44 -3.22 -6.28
N ALA A 64 7.81 -2.87 -7.40
CA ALA A 64 8.20 -3.36 -8.71
C ALA A 64 9.63 -2.94 -9.06
N ALA A 65 9.96 -1.65 -8.93
CA ALA A 65 11.31 -1.14 -9.18
C ALA A 65 12.37 -1.79 -8.26
N MET A 66 12.03 -2.03 -7.00
CA MET A 66 12.91 -2.69 -6.05
C MET A 66 13.15 -4.17 -6.41
N THR A 67 12.13 -4.84 -6.93
CA THR A 67 12.25 -6.25 -7.38
C THR A 67 13.27 -6.35 -8.51
N ASP A 68 13.22 -5.43 -9.48
CA ASP A 68 14.17 -5.38 -10.59
C ASP A 68 15.62 -5.13 -10.09
N GLU A 69 15.81 -4.22 -9.14
CA GLU A 69 17.13 -3.96 -8.55
C GLU A 69 17.68 -5.16 -7.77
N LEU A 70 16.83 -5.88 -7.04
CA LEU A 70 17.22 -7.09 -6.32
C LEU A 70 17.58 -8.23 -7.28
N GLU A 71 16.91 -8.36 -8.43
CA GLU A 71 17.24 -9.36 -9.44
C GLU A 71 18.59 -9.06 -10.11
N GLN A 72 18.88 -7.79 -10.39
CA GLN A 72 20.20 -7.34 -10.83
C GLN A 72 21.28 -7.63 -9.78
N LEU A 73 20.95 -7.46 -8.50
CA LEU A 73 21.86 -7.80 -7.41
C LEU A 73 22.09 -9.32 -7.30
N ALA A 74 21.03 -10.12 -7.39
CA ALA A 74 21.11 -11.58 -7.28
C ALA A 74 21.86 -12.23 -8.45
N SER A 75 21.88 -11.58 -9.61
CA SER A 75 22.67 -12.00 -10.77
C SER A 75 24.14 -11.55 -10.73
N SER A 76 24.53 -10.73 -9.75
CA SER A 76 25.92 -10.30 -9.52
C SER A 76 26.70 -11.28 -8.61
N ASP A 77 28.04 -11.28 -8.65
CA ASP A 77 28.86 -12.23 -7.86
C ASP A 77 28.70 -11.98 -6.35
N PRO A 78 28.13 -12.92 -5.58
CA PRO A 78 27.81 -12.73 -4.16
C PRO A 78 29.06 -12.65 -3.25
N ARG A 79 30.26 -12.90 -3.78
CA ARG A 79 31.52 -12.86 -3.02
C ARG A 79 32.16 -11.47 -2.91
N ALA A 80 31.63 -10.47 -3.60
CA ALA A 80 32.19 -9.13 -3.62
C ALA A 80 31.09 -8.05 -3.57
N PHE A 81 30.19 -8.14 -2.57
CA PHE A 81 29.20 -7.08 -2.38
C PHE A 81 29.89 -5.72 -2.16
N SER A 82 29.67 -4.78 -3.07
CA SER A 82 30.13 -3.41 -2.91
C SER A 82 29.30 -2.68 -1.86
N GLN A 83 29.80 -1.54 -1.36
CA GLN A 83 29.04 -0.70 -0.43
C GLN A 83 27.68 -0.27 -1.01
N ASP A 84 27.63 0.01 -2.31
CA ASP A 84 26.39 0.39 -3.01
C ASP A 84 25.37 -0.76 -3.00
N GLN A 85 25.84 -1.99 -3.17
CA GLN A 85 25.00 -3.18 -3.17
C GLN A 85 24.41 -3.49 -1.78
N ILE A 86 25.14 -3.19 -0.70
CA ILE A 86 24.61 -3.28 0.67
C ILE A 86 23.49 -2.24 0.88
N TRP A 87 23.64 -1.03 0.34
CA TRP A 87 22.60 0.00 0.39
C TRP A 87 21.33 -0.41 -0.38
N VAL A 88 21.46 -1.11 -1.51
CA VAL A 88 20.30 -1.70 -2.23
C VAL A 88 19.54 -2.66 -1.32
N LEU A 89 20.22 -3.56 -0.61
CA LEU A 89 19.59 -4.50 0.32
C LEU A 89 18.88 -3.79 1.49
N VAL A 90 19.51 -2.78 2.10
CA VAL A 90 18.90 -2.01 3.19
C VAL A 90 17.65 -1.27 2.70
N ARG A 91 17.72 -0.65 1.51
CA ARG A 91 16.58 0.03 0.90
C ARG A 91 15.45 -0.97 0.56
N ALA A 92 15.79 -2.18 0.11
CA ALA A 92 14.82 -3.22 -0.19
C ALA A 92 13.97 -3.61 1.02
N ILE A 93 14.61 -3.80 2.19
CA ILE A 93 13.92 -4.09 3.45
C ILE A 93 12.95 -2.96 3.81
N LYS A 94 13.35 -1.70 3.61
CA LYS A 94 12.49 -0.53 3.86
C LYS A 94 11.28 -0.48 2.93
N VAL A 95 11.48 -0.70 1.62
CA VAL A 95 10.38 -0.70 0.64
C VAL A 95 9.39 -1.85 0.88
N GLN A 96 9.88 -3.04 1.22
CA GLN A 96 9.01 -4.18 1.56
C GLN A 96 8.16 -3.91 2.80
N SER A 97 8.71 -3.21 3.79
CA SER A 97 7.99 -2.84 5.02
C SER A 97 6.83 -1.88 4.74
N GLN A 98 7.01 -0.91 3.83
CA GLN A 98 5.98 0.10 3.51
C GLN A 98 4.67 -0.48 2.96
N VAL A 99 4.74 -1.52 2.12
CA VAL A 99 3.52 -2.18 1.63
C VAL A 99 2.80 -2.87 2.77
N LEU A 100 3.54 -3.55 3.65
CA LEU A 100 2.99 -4.25 4.80
C LEU A 100 2.30 -3.28 5.77
N GLU A 101 2.91 -2.14 6.05
CA GLU A 101 2.40 -1.08 6.92
C GLU A 101 1.02 -0.58 6.50
N MET A 102 0.79 -0.43 5.19
CA MET A 102 -0.52 0.00 4.69
C MET A 102 -1.64 -0.98 5.06
N TYR A 103 -1.34 -2.28 5.10
CA TYR A 103 -2.32 -3.32 5.40
C TYR A 103 -2.45 -3.62 6.90
N VAL A 104 -1.37 -3.48 7.66
CA VAL A 104 -1.34 -3.78 9.10
C VAL A 104 -1.76 -2.58 9.94
N GLY A 105 -1.61 -1.35 9.43
CA GLY A 105 -1.98 -0.12 10.15
C GLY A 105 -0.95 0.31 11.22
N GLU A 106 0.10 -0.47 11.43
CA GLU A 106 1.21 -0.18 12.35
C GLU A 106 2.52 -0.06 11.55
N ALA A 107 3.43 0.81 12.02
CA ALA A 107 4.79 0.90 11.46
C ALA A 107 5.50 -0.45 11.65
N ALA A 108 5.85 -1.10 10.56
CA ALA A 108 6.18 -2.52 10.57
C ALA A 108 7.60 -2.76 11.05
N LEU A 109 8.49 -1.75 11.08
CA LEU A 109 9.81 -1.78 11.72
C LEU A 109 10.46 -0.38 11.66
N ASP A 110 10.91 0.15 12.80
CA ASP A 110 11.79 1.32 12.86
C ASP A 110 13.25 0.83 12.70
N VAL A 111 13.83 0.97 11.50
CA VAL A 111 15.22 0.58 11.16
C VAL A 111 16.07 1.79 10.77
#